data_AF-A0A2I3LSP5-F1
#
_entry.id   AF-A0A2I3LSP5-F1
#
_cell.length_a   1.000
_cell.length_b   1.000
_cell.length_c   1.000
_cell.angle_alpha   90.00
_cell.angle_beta   90.00
_cell.angle_gamma   90.00
#
_symmetry.space_group_name_H-M   'P 1'
#
loop_
_entity.id
_entity.type
_entity.pdbx_description
1 polymer ?
#
loop_
_entity_poly.entity_id
_entity_poly.type
_entity_poly.pdbx_seq_one_letter_code
_entity_poly.pdbx_strand_id
1 'polypeptide(L)'
;MATFISVQLKKTSEVDLAKPLVKFIQQTYPSGGEEQAQYCRAAEELSKLRRAAVGRPLDKHEGALETLLRYYDQICSIEPKFPFSENQICLTFTWKDAFDKGSLFGGSVKLALASLGYEKSCVLFNCAALASQIAAEQNLDNDEGLKIAAKHYQFASGAFLHIKETVLSALNREPTVDISPDTVGTLSLIMLAQAQEVFFLKATRDKMKDAIIAKLANQAADYFGDAFKQCQYKDTLPKTSCSAAQCSVTSCWAISSVLSWREECHLQRLGSYLCSIPVFLFPGGVPCLGCKALYHAGQC
;
A
#
# COMPACT_ATOMS: atom_id res chain seq x y z
N MET A 1 13.89 14.26 8.72
CA MET A 1 12.69 13.47 9.05
C MET A 1 12.49 12.47 7.93
N ALA A 2 12.18 11.21 8.27
CA ALA A 2 11.93 10.16 7.28
C ALA A 2 10.65 10.50 6.50
N THR A 3 10.72 10.46 5.18
CA THR A 3 9.59 10.76 4.31
C THR A 3 8.85 9.45 4.03
N PHE A 4 7.68 9.25 4.63
CA PHE A 4 6.87 8.06 4.39
C PHE A 4 6.42 8.00 2.92
N ILE A 5 6.51 6.80 2.33
CA ILE A 5 6.08 6.52 0.96
C ILE A 5 4.56 6.30 0.96
N SER A 6 3.87 6.91 0.00
CA SER A 6 2.46 6.63 -0.29
C SER A 6 2.27 6.40 -1.79
N VAL A 7 1.20 5.69 -2.14
CA VAL A 7 0.90 5.26 -3.51
C VAL A 7 -0.23 6.12 -4.08
N GLN A 8 -0.12 6.50 -5.35
CA GLN A 8 -1.17 7.24 -6.05
C GLN A 8 -2.32 6.32 -6.47
N LEU A 9 -3.53 6.86 -6.47
CA LEU A 9 -4.72 6.12 -6.91
C LEU A 9 -4.72 5.92 -8.43
N LYS A 10 -5.12 4.73 -8.87
CA LYS A 10 -5.47 4.46 -10.26
C LYS A 10 -6.70 5.26 -10.65
N LYS A 11 -6.74 5.67 -11.92
CA LYS A 11 -7.87 6.41 -12.52
C LYS A 11 -8.66 5.48 -13.44
N THR A 12 -9.98 5.58 -13.42
CA THR A 12 -10.88 4.82 -14.30
C THR A 12 -11.73 5.74 -15.18
N SER A 13 -12.23 5.23 -16.30
CA SER A 13 -13.38 5.84 -16.98
C SER A 13 -14.69 5.54 -16.24
N GLU A 14 -15.70 6.38 -16.48
CA GLU A 14 -17.08 6.08 -16.08
C GLU A 14 -17.58 4.84 -16.84
N VAL A 15 -18.42 4.05 -16.16
CA VAL A 15 -19.04 2.84 -16.69
C VAL A 15 -20.46 2.80 -16.15
N ASP A 16 -21.44 2.59 -17.03
CA ASP A 16 -22.82 2.35 -16.64
C ASP A 16 -22.96 0.89 -16.18
N LEU A 17 -22.86 0.68 -14.87
CA LEU A 17 -23.06 -0.63 -14.25
C LEU A 17 -24.54 -1.05 -14.26
N ALA A 18 -25.47 -0.10 -14.18
CA ALA A 18 -26.87 -0.39 -13.93
C ALA A 18 -27.50 -1.07 -15.14
N LYS A 19 -27.33 -0.49 -16.33
CA LYS A 19 -27.99 -0.95 -17.56
C LYS A 19 -27.80 -2.45 -17.86
N PRO A 20 -26.59 -3.03 -17.89
CA PRO A 20 -26.44 -4.45 -18.20
C PRO A 20 -26.92 -5.36 -17.06
N LEU A 21 -26.80 -4.95 -15.79
CA LEU A 21 -27.32 -5.71 -14.65
C LEU A 21 -28.84 -5.73 -14.63
N VAL A 22 -29.48 -4.57 -14.83
CA VAL A 22 -30.94 -4.42 -14.93
C VAL A 22 -31.49 -5.26 -16.06
N LYS A 23 -30.84 -5.25 -17.24
CA LYS A 23 -31.24 -6.09 -18.37
C LYS A 23 -31.27 -7.57 -17.99
N PHE A 24 -30.23 -8.06 -17.31
CA PHE A 24 -30.18 -9.44 -16.85
C PHE A 24 -31.28 -9.76 -15.81
N ILE A 25 -31.50 -8.86 -14.85
CA ILE A 25 -32.55 -8.98 -13.83
C ILE A 25 -33.93 -9.10 -14.50
N GLN A 26 -34.24 -8.25 -15.47
CA GLN A 26 -35.51 -8.25 -16.17
C GLN A 26 -35.75 -9.52 -17.01
N GLN A 27 -34.67 -10.15 -17.50
CA GLN A 27 -34.75 -11.41 -18.23
C GLN A 27 -34.92 -12.63 -17.31
N THR A 28 -34.50 -12.50 -16.05
CA THR A 28 -34.50 -13.62 -15.08
C THR A 28 -35.74 -13.63 -14.20
N TYR A 29 -36.23 -12.46 -13.79
CA TYR A 29 -37.35 -12.32 -12.85
C TYR A 29 -38.63 -11.86 -13.55
N PRO A 30 -39.83 -12.32 -13.11
CA PRO A 30 -41.11 -11.93 -13.71
C PRO A 30 -41.33 -10.41 -13.73
N SER A 31 -41.82 -9.91 -14.87
CA SER A 31 -42.16 -8.49 -15.06
C SER A 31 -43.20 -8.02 -14.06
N GLY A 32 -42.91 -6.89 -13.40
CA GLY A 32 -43.83 -6.25 -12.44
C GLY A 32 -43.82 -6.86 -11.03
N GLY A 33 -42.93 -7.82 -10.74
CA GLY A 33 -42.72 -8.34 -9.40
C GLY A 33 -41.95 -7.38 -8.49
N GLU A 34 -42.21 -7.44 -7.18
CA GLU A 34 -41.52 -6.62 -6.16
C GLU A 34 -40.01 -6.90 -6.11
N GLU A 35 -39.61 -8.17 -6.25
CA GLU A 35 -38.21 -8.60 -6.29
C GLU A 35 -37.46 -8.00 -7.48
N GLN A 36 -38.07 -8.02 -8.67
CA GLN A 36 -37.49 -7.43 -9.88
C GLN A 36 -37.25 -5.92 -9.66
N ALA A 37 -38.23 -5.21 -9.10
CA ALA A 37 -38.11 -3.79 -8.79
C ALA A 37 -37.01 -3.50 -7.76
N GLN A 38 -36.91 -4.33 -6.70
CA GLN A 38 -35.88 -4.20 -5.67
C GLN A 38 -34.47 -4.41 -6.24
N TYR A 39 -34.27 -5.44 -7.06
CA TYR A 39 -32.96 -5.72 -7.66
C TYR A 39 -32.56 -4.66 -8.68
N CYS A 40 -33.50 -4.14 -9.47
CA CYS A 40 -33.21 -3.02 -10.38
C CYS A 40 -32.78 -1.76 -9.61
N ARG A 41 -33.45 -1.44 -8.50
CA ARG A 41 -33.03 -0.33 -7.62
C ARG A 41 -31.64 -0.57 -7.03
N ALA A 42 -31.34 -1.79 -6.59
CA ALA A 42 -30.02 -2.13 -6.06
C ALA A 42 -28.91 -2.00 -7.12
N ALA A 43 -29.18 -2.36 -8.38
CA ALA A 43 -28.24 -2.16 -9.49
C ALA A 43 -27.94 -0.68 -9.76
N GLU A 44 -28.96 0.19 -9.66
CA GLU A 44 -28.78 1.65 -9.74
C GLU A 44 -27.95 2.21 -8.58
N GLU A 45 -28.21 1.75 -7.35
CA GLU A 45 -27.43 2.15 -6.18
C GLU A 45 -25.98 1.66 -6.27
N LEU A 46 -25.72 0.47 -6.82
CA LEU A 46 -24.37 -0.01 -7.10
C LEU A 46 -23.64 0.88 -8.12
N SER A 47 -24.33 1.30 -9.18
CA SER A 47 -23.77 2.23 -10.17
C SER A 47 -23.43 3.59 -9.56
N LYS A 48 -24.28 4.11 -8.66
CA LYS A 48 -23.99 5.32 -7.86
C LYS A 48 -22.80 5.11 -6.94
N LEU A 49 -22.72 3.97 -6.25
CA LEU A 49 -21.62 3.64 -5.35
C LEU A 49 -20.28 3.59 -6.08
N ARG A 50 -20.23 2.99 -7.29
CA ARG A 50 -19.03 3.02 -8.14
C ARG A 50 -18.60 4.46 -8.42
N ARG A 51 -19.54 5.32 -8.87
CA ARG A 51 -19.22 6.73 -9.17
C ARG A 51 -18.70 7.46 -7.93
N ALA A 52 -19.27 7.21 -6.75
CA ALA A 52 -18.82 7.80 -5.50
C ALA A 52 -17.42 7.32 -5.08
N ALA A 53 -17.11 6.04 -5.30
CA ALA A 53 -15.88 5.39 -4.91
C ALA A 53 -14.70 5.65 -5.86
N VAL A 54 -14.94 5.70 -7.18
CA VAL A 54 -13.85 5.74 -8.19
C VAL A 54 -14.03 6.80 -9.28
N GLY A 55 -15.20 7.47 -9.33
CA GLY A 55 -15.54 8.45 -10.36
C GLY A 55 -15.06 9.89 -10.08
N ARG A 56 -14.46 10.13 -8.91
CA ARG A 56 -13.98 11.45 -8.48
C ARG A 56 -12.64 11.32 -7.75
N PRO A 57 -11.82 12.40 -7.69
CA PRO A 57 -10.73 12.49 -6.73
C PRO A 57 -11.27 12.24 -5.32
N LEU A 58 -10.54 11.44 -4.54
CA LEU A 58 -10.90 11.13 -3.16
C LEU A 58 -10.09 11.98 -2.20
N ASP A 59 -10.76 12.46 -1.16
CA ASP A 59 -10.09 13.06 -0.02
C ASP A 59 -9.38 11.98 0.80
N LYS A 60 -8.27 12.34 1.43
CA LYS A 60 -7.44 11.42 2.23
C LYS A 60 -8.02 11.25 3.63
N HIS A 61 -9.22 10.68 3.69
CA HIS A 61 -10.00 10.55 4.91
C HIS A 61 -10.66 9.17 4.99
N GLU A 62 -10.86 8.67 6.22
CA GLU A 62 -11.43 7.33 6.46
C GLU A 62 -12.80 7.15 5.79
N GLY A 63 -13.67 8.17 5.79
CA GLY A 63 -14.97 8.09 5.09
C GLY A 63 -14.88 7.82 3.58
N ALA A 64 -13.85 8.34 2.91
CA ALA A 64 -13.60 8.04 1.50
C ALA A 64 -13.07 6.61 1.33
N LEU A 65 -12.21 6.14 2.24
CA LEU A 65 -11.73 4.76 2.27
C LEU A 65 -12.87 3.76 2.53
N GLU A 66 -13.77 4.04 3.47
CA GLU A 66 -14.96 3.22 3.74
C GLU A 66 -15.89 3.13 2.51
N THR A 67 -16.00 4.21 1.74
CA THR A 67 -16.77 4.19 0.48
C THR A 67 -16.12 3.27 -0.55
N LEU A 68 -14.79 3.28 -0.67
CA LEU A 68 -14.02 2.37 -1.52
C LEU A 68 -14.14 0.91 -1.06
N LEU A 69 -13.97 0.65 0.23
CA LEU A 69 -14.09 -0.68 0.85
C LEU A 69 -15.49 -1.25 0.64
N ARG A 70 -16.53 -0.46 0.91
CA ARG A 70 -17.92 -0.86 0.66
C ARG A 70 -18.17 -1.18 -0.81
N TYR A 71 -17.56 -0.44 -1.73
CA TYR A 71 -17.65 -0.76 -3.15
C TYR A 71 -16.96 -2.09 -3.47
N TYR A 72 -15.74 -2.31 -2.95
CA TYR A 72 -15.01 -3.57 -3.08
C TYR A 72 -15.81 -4.78 -2.56
N ASP A 73 -16.38 -4.67 -1.36
CA ASP A 73 -17.20 -5.74 -0.76
C ASP A 73 -18.44 -6.03 -1.61
N GLN A 74 -19.07 -4.98 -2.14
CA GLN A 74 -20.27 -5.12 -2.96
C GLN A 74 -19.97 -5.79 -4.30
N ILE A 75 -18.86 -5.46 -4.97
CA ILE A 75 -18.47 -6.13 -6.23
C ILE A 75 -18.05 -7.59 -6.01
N CYS A 76 -17.42 -7.92 -4.89
CA CYS A 76 -17.16 -9.31 -4.50
C CYS A 76 -18.49 -10.06 -4.25
N SER A 77 -19.44 -9.43 -3.58
CA SER A 77 -20.73 -10.05 -3.21
C SER A 77 -21.66 -10.31 -4.39
N ILE A 78 -21.55 -9.55 -5.48
CA ILE A 78 -22.38 -9.75 -6.70
C ILE A 78 -21.78 -10.77 -7.66
N GLU A 79 -20.48 -11.05 -7.60
CA GLU A 79 -19.81 -11.96 -8.53
C GLU A 79 -20.53 -13.32 -8.71
N PRO A 80 -20.93 -14.03 -7.63
CA PRO A 80 -21.63 -15.32 -7.78
C PRO A 80 -23.11 -15.18 -8.20
N LYS A 81 -23.67 -13.96 -8.24
CA LYS A 81 -25.10 -13.71 -8.51
C LYS A 81 -25.41 -13.43 -9.98
N PHE A 82 -24.38 -13.21 -10.78
CA PHE A 82 -24.51 -12.81 -12.19
C PHE A 82 -23.52 -13.62 -13.04
N PRO A 83 -23.86 -13.98 -14.28
CA PRO A 83 -23.02 -14.79 -15.16
C PRO A 83 -21.88 -13.97 -15.81
N PHE A 84 -21.00 -13.38 -14.98
CA PHE A 84 -19.84 -12.63 -15.46
C PHE A 84 -18.82 -13.53 -16.18
N SER A 85 -18.61 -14.75 -15.67
CA SER A 85 -17.64 -15.71 -16.23
C SER A 85 -18.05 -16.29 -17.60
N GLU A 86 -19.35 -16.26 -17.91
CA GLU A 86 -19.90 -16.73 -19.18
C GLU A 86 -19.94 -15.62 -20.24
N ASN A 87 -19.41 -14.42 -19.93
CA ASN A 87 -19.44 -13.23 -20.76
C ASN A 87 -20.85 -12.82 -21.25
N GLN A 88 -21.91 -13.29 -20.58
CA GLN A 88 -23.30 -12.91 -20.89
C GLN A 88 -23.59 -11.46 -20.46
N ILE A 89 -22.87 -10.96 -19.46
CA ILE A 89 -22.87 -9.57 -19.03
C ILE A 89 -21.56 -8.91 -19.49
N CYS A 90 -21.65 -8.13 -20.56
CA CYS A 90 -20.51 -7.41 -21.11
C CYS A 90 -20.34 -6.05 -20.40
N LEU A 91 -19.47 -6.02 -19.38
CA LEU A 91 -19.09 -4.82 -18.65
C LEU A 91 -17.59 -4.58 -18.79
N THR A 92 -17.21 -3.61 -19.60
CA THR A 92 -15.80 -3.26 -19.84
C THR A 92 -15.34 -2.16 -18.89
N PHE A 93 -14.33 -2.48 -18.07
CA PHE A 93 -13.71 -1.54 -17.15
C PHE A 93 -12.39 -1.04 -17.72
N THR A 94 -12.20 0.28 -17.76
CA THR A 94 -10.97 0.89 -18.27
C THR A 94 -10.24 1.63 -17.15
N TRP A 95 -9.06 1.13 -16.79
CA TRP A 95 -8.20 1.73 -15.78
C TRP A 95 -6.87 2.21 -16.39
N LYS A 96 -6.32 3.26 -15.80
CA LYS A 96 -4.97 3.76 -16.08
C LYS A 96 -3.97 3.21 -15.09
N ASP A 97 -2.75 3.03 -15.54
CA ASP A 97 -1.60 2.71 -14.69
C ASP A 97 -1.36 3.86 -13.68
N ALA A 98 -1.05 3.52 -12.43
CA ALA A 98 -0.83 4.47 -11.33
C ALA A 98 0.53 5.19 -11.41
N PHE A 99 1.50 4.63 -12.14
CA PHE A 99 2.88 5.09 -12.17
C PHE A 99 3.29 5.69 -13.52
N ASP A 100 2.41 5.61 -14.54
CA ASP A 100 2.59 6.12 -15.90
C ASP A 100 3.90 5.66 -16.58
N LYS A 101 4.50 4.56 -16.11
CA LYS A 101 5.81 4.05 -16.60
C LYS A 101 5.75 3.21 -17.87
N GLY A 102 4.57 2.77 -18.29
CA GLY A 102 4.44 1.75 -19.34
C GLY A 102 4.47 2.25 -20.80
N SER A 103 4.64 3.55 -21.06
CA SER A 103 4.68 4.05 -22.44
C SER A 103 6.10 4.28 -22.94
N LEU A 104 6.46 3.54 -23.98
CA LEU A 104 7.70 3.72 -24.75
C LEU A 104 7.86 5.13 -25.35
N PHE A 105 6.79 5.94 -25.38
CA PHE A 105 6.77 7.28 -25.96
C PHE A 105 6.09 8.35 -25.07
N GLY A 106 6.08 8.16 -23.74
CA GLY A 106 5.69 9.22 -22.80
C GLY A 106 4.17 9.44 -22.61
N GLY A 107 3.34 8.41 -22.81
CA GLY A 107 1.90 8.43 -22.54
C GLY A 107 1.46 7.62 -21.29
N SER A 108 0.27 7.93 -20.76
CA SER A 108 -0.36 7.12 -19.70
C SER A 108 -0.89 5.79 -20.29
N VAL A 109 -0.46 4.65 -19.74
CA VAL A 109 -0.94 3.33 -20.17
C VAL A 109 -2.34 3.09 -19.62
N LYS A 110 -3.25 2.67 -20.51
CA LYS A 110 -4.62 2.28 -20.14
C LYS A 110 -4.86 0.84 -20.56
N LEU A 111 -5.60 0.10 -19.74
CA LEU A 111 -6.05 -1.25 -20.05
C LEU A 111 -7.56 -1.34 -19.80
N ALA A 112 -8.27 -1.79 -20.83
CA ALA A 112 -9.71 -2.01 -20.82
C ALA A 112 -10.01 -3.51 -20.89
N LEU A 113 -10.66 -4.06 -19.88
CA LEU A 113 -11.03 -5.49 -19.82
C LEU A 113 -12.48 -5.66 -19.40
N ALA A 114 -13.17 -6.58 -20.07
CA ALA A 114 -14.49 -7.05 -19.66
C ALA A 114 -14.37 -8.15 -18.60
N SER A 115 -13.83 -7.80 -17.43
CA SER A 115 -13.59 -8.73 -16.32
C SER A 115 -13.88 -8.05 -14.99
N LEU A 116 -14.76 -8.68 -14.19
CA LEU A 116 -15.00 -8.24 -12.81
C LEU A 116 -13.77 -8.50 -11.91
N GLY A 117 -12.98 -9.54 -12.22
CA GLY A 117 -11.70 -9.80 -11.57
C GLY A 117 -10.74 -8.61 -11.70
N TYR A 118 -10.67 -8.02 -12.90
CA TYR A 118 -9.87 -6.82 -13.15
C TYR A 118 -10.38 -5.60 -12.37
N GLU A 119 -11.70 -5.37 -12.33
CA GLU A 119 -12.28 -4.29 -11.53
C GLU A 119 -11.93 -4.47 -10.04
N LYS A 120 -12.10 -5.68 -9.48
CA LYS A 120 -11.75 -5.98 -8.08
C LYS A 120 -10.30 -5.67 -7.76
N SER A 121 -9.36 -6.13 -8.57
CA SER A 121 -7.93 -5.86 -8.35
C SER A 121 -7.61 -4.37 -8.38
N CYS A 122 -8.20 -3.61 -9.31
CA CYS A 122 -7.97 -2.16 -9.41
C CYS A 122 -8.60 -1.39 -8.24
N VAL A 123 -9.80 -1.78 -7.80
CA VAL A 123 -10.46 -1.16 -6.64
C VAL A 123 -9.68 -1.45 -5.36
N LEU A 124 -9.24 -2.69 -5.14
CA LEU A 124 -8.43 -3.05 -3.97
C LEU A 124 -7.08 -2.33 -3.96
N PHE A 125 -6.46 -2.14 -5.14
CA PHE A 125 -5.26 -1.32 -5.27
C PHE A 125 -5.52 0.11 -4.77
N ASN A 126 -6.66 0.70 -5.15
CA ASN A 126 -7.05 2.03 -4.68
C ASN A 126 -7.35 2.07 -3.18
N CYS A 127 -7.94 1.02 -2.59
CA CYS A 127 -8.10 0.89 -1.14
C CYS A 127 -6.72 0.94 -0.45
N ALA A 128 -5.77 0.14 -0.92
CA ALA A 128 -4.41 0.08 -0.36
C ALA A 128 -3.67 1.41 -0.53
N ALA A 129 -3.77 2.02 -1.70
CA ALA A 129 -3.16 3.30 -2.00
C ALA A 129 -3.73 4.44 -1.12
N LEU A 130 -5.06 4.53 -0.98
CA LEU A 130 -5.67 5.55 -0.11
C LEU A 130 -5.30 5.33 1.36
N ALA A 131 -5.28 4.07 1.84
CA ALA A 131 -4.82 3.75 3.17
C ALA A 131 -3.36 4.19 3.41
N SER A 132 -2.47 3.98 2.43
CA SER A 132 -1.07 4.46 2.52
C SER A 132 -0.97 5.99 2.61
N GLN A 133 -1.86 6.71 1.93
CA GLN A 133 -1.91 8.18 1.99
C GLN A 133 -2.41 8.67 3.35
N ILE A 134 -3.49 8.06 3.88
CA ILE A 134 -4.01 8.37 5.22
C ILE A 134 -2.93 8.11 6.28
N ALA A 135 -2.22 6.98 6.18
CA ALA A 135 -1.14 6.62 7.10
C ALA A 135 0.01 7.62 7.08
N ALA A 136 0.40 8.09 5.89
CA ALA A 136 1.50 9.05 5.71
C ALA A 136 1.16 10.46 6.22
N GLU A 137 -0.12 10.81 6.36
CA GLU A 137 -0.57 12.11 6.89
C GLU A 137 -0.75 12.13 8.40
N GLN A 138 -0.61 10.99 9.08
CA GLN A 138 -0.76 10.94 10.53
C GLN A 138 0.34 11.71 11.24
N ASN A 139 -0.05 12.39 12.33
CA ASN A 139 0.91 12.97 13.26
C ASN A 139 1.46 11.87 14.18
N LEU A 140 2.73 11.51 13.97
CA LEU A 140 3.40 10.43 14.68
C LEU A 140 3.92 10.81 16.08
N ASP A 141 3.72 12.06 16.52
CA ASP A 141 4.04 12.50 17.88
C ASP A 141 2.93 12.14 18.89
N ASN A 142 1.76 11.70 18.40
CA ASN A 142 0.63 11.29 19.23
C ASN A 142 0.28 9.80 19.06
N ASP A 143 -0.26 9.19 20.13
CA ASP A 143 -0.54 7.75 20.18
C ASP A 143 -1.59 7.31 19.16
N GLU A 144 -2.62 8.14 18.93
CA GLU A 144 -3.70 7.78 18.01
C GLU A 144 -3.21 7.79 16.56
N GLY A 145 -2.37 8.76 16.18
CA GLY A 145 -1.75 8.86 14.86
C GLY A 145 -0.80 7.68 14.59
N LEU A 146 0.01 7.28 15.59
CA LEU A 146 0.83 6.07 15.49
C LEU A 146 -0.03 4.82 15.29
N LYS A 147 -1.12 4.68 16.04
CA LYS A 147 -2.05 3.54 15.93
C LYS A 147 -2.75 3.50 14.58
N ILE A 148 -3.26 4.63 14.10
CA ILE A 148 -3.93 4.76 12.80
C ILE A 148 -2.93 4.47 11.67
N ALA A 149 -1.72 5.03 11.71
CA ALA A 149 -0.68 4.77 10.71
C ALA A 149 -0.31 3.29 10.64
N ALA A 150 -0.06 2.65 11.80
CA ALA A 150 0.27 1.23 11.86
C ALA A 150 -0.86 0.35 11.28
N LYS A 151 -2.13 0.65 11.62
CA LYS A 151 -3.30 -0.06 11.09
C LYS A 151 -3.37 0.04 9.57
N HIS A 152 -3.26 1.25 9.02
CA HIS A 152 -3.42 1.46 7.59
C HIS A 152 -2.24 0.95 6.76
N TYR A 153 -1.01 1.03 7.25
CA TYR A 153 0.13 0.41 6.56
C TYR A 153 0.02 -1.12 6.52
N GLN A 154 -0.40 -1.76 7.61
CA GLN A 154 -0.64 -3.21 7.63
C GLN A 154 -1.79 -3.60 6.69
N PHE A 155 -2.89 -2.83 6.69
CA PHE A 155 -3.98 -3.04 5.75
C PHE A 155 -3.51 -2.90 4.29
N ALA A 156 -2.78 -1.83 3.95
CA ALA A 156 -2.27 -1.61 2.60
C ALA A 156 -1.32 -2.74 2.18
N SER A 157 -0.45 -3.19 3.09
CA SER A 157 0.44 -4.33 2.87
C SER A 157 -0.34 -5.59 2.50
N GLY A 158 -1.31 -5.99 3.33
CA GLY A 158 -2.15 -7.17 3.08
C GLY A 158 -2.98 -7.07 1.81
N ALA A 159 -3.52 -5.88 1.51
CA ALA A 159 -4.29 -5.64 0.29
C ALA A 159 -3.42 -5.77 -0.97
N PHE A 160 -2.20 -5.21 -0.98
CA PHE A 160 -1.27 -5.40 -2.10
C PHE A 160 -0.82 -6.86 -2.25
N LEU A 161 -0.56 -7.56 -1.13
CA LEU A 161 -0.23 -8.98 -1.15
C LEU A 161 -1.38 -9.82 -1.73
N HIS A 162 -2.62 -9.53 -1.36
CA HIS A 162 -3.78 -10.22 -1.92
C HIS A 162 -3.90 -10.03 -3.44
N ILE A 163 -3.61 -8.83 -3.94
CA ILE A 163 -3.57 -8.57 -5.40
C ILE A 163 -2.47 -9.43 -6.05
N LYS A 164 -1.28 -9.51 -5.44
CA LYS A 164 -0.16 -10.32 -5.96
C LYS A 164 -0.57 -11.78 -6.17
N GLU A 165 -1.31 -12.35 -5.23
CA GLU A 165 -1.70 -13.75 -5.22
C GLU A 165 -2.85 -14.05 -6.19
N THR A 166 -3.73 -13.08 -6.46
CA THR A 166 -4.98 -13.31 -7.20
C THR A 166 -4.98 -12.76 -8.63
N VAL A 167 -4.18 -11.72 -8.92
CA VAL A 167 -4.28 -10.97 -10.20
C VAL A 167 -4.10 -11.84 -11.43
N LEU A 168 -3.16 -12.80 -11.42
CA LEU A 168 -2.91 -13.65 -12.59
C LEU A 168 -4.05 -14.64 -12.86
N SER A 169 -4.75 -15.10 -11.81
CA SER A 169 -5.93 -15.96 -11.97
C SER A 169 -7.19 -15.17 -12.35
N ALA A 170 -7.27 -13.91 -11.93
CA ALA A 170 -8.43 -13.05 -12.15
C ALA A 170 -8.46 -12.41 -13.56
N LEU A 171 -7.31 -12.35 -14.24
CA LEU A 171 -7.16 -11.74 -15.55
C LEU A 171 -6.82 -12.79 -16.62
N ASN A 172 -7.38 -12.62 -17.81
CA ASN A 172 -7.10 -13.47 -18.98
C ASN A 172 -5.99 -12.89 -19.89
N ARG A 173 -5.33 -11.81 -19.45
CA ARG A 173 -4.29 -11.07 -20.15
C ARG A 173 -3.32 -10.49 -19.14
N GLU A 174 -2.16 -10.05 -19.62
CA GLU A 174 -1.17 -9.40 -18.75
C GLU A 174 -1.73 -8.11 -18.12
N PRO A 175 -1.53 -7.93 -16.79
CA PRO A 175 -1.92 -6.71 -16.09
C PRO A 175 -1.06 -5.50 -16.49
N THR A 176 -1.53 -4.29 -16.15
CA THR A 176 -0.66 -3.11 -16.12
C THR A 176 0.43 -3.26 -15.06
N VAL A 177 1.56 -2.56 -15.24
CA VAL A 177 2.76 -2.72 -14.40
C VAL A 177 2.46 -2.48 -12.93
N ASP A 178 1.61 -1.51 -12.64
CA ASP A 178 1.23 -1.14 -11.27
C ASP A 178 0.57 -2.25 -10.45
N ILE A 179 -0.27 -3.09 -11.08
CA ILE A 179 -0.95 -4.24 -10.44
C ILE A 179 -0.27 -5.58 -10.76
N SER A 180 0.89 -5.56 -11.42
CA SER A 180 1.67 -6.79 -11.66
C SER A 180 2.19 -7.38 -10.35
N PRO A 181 2.31 -8.73 -10.23
CA PRO A 181 2.70 -9.40 -8.98
C PRO A 181 3.99 -8.89 -8.36
N ASP A 182 4.98 -8.54 -9.18
CA ASP A 182 6.26 -7.99 -8.72
C ASP A 182 6.09 -6.61 -8.07
N THR A 183 5.34 -5.72 -8.74
CA THR A 183 5.13 -4.36 -8.28
C THR A 183 4.32 -4.33 -6.99
N VAL A 184 3.17 -5.01 -6.95
CA VAL A 184 2.37 -5.07 -5.71
C VAL A 184 3.04 -5.86 -4.60
N GLY A 185 3.88 -6.86 -4.94
CA GLY A 185 4.72 -7.54 -3.95
C GLY A 185 5.74 -6.60 -3.28
N THR A 186 6.37 -5.74 -4.08
CA THR A 186 7.29 -4.72 -3.57
C THR A 186 6.56 -3.68 -2.73
N LEU A 187 5.42 -3.17 -3.20
CA LEU A 187 4.57 -2.23 -2.44
C LEU A 187 4.11 -2.83 -1.12
N SER A 188 3.68 -4.10 -1.12
CA SER A 188 3.31 -4.83 0.09
C SER A 188 4.42 -4.79 1.13
N LEU A 189 5.66 -5.05 0.71
CA LEU A 189 6.81 -5.08 1.60
C LEU A 189 7.21 -3.68 2.09
N ILE A 190 7.13 -2.66 1.22
CA ILE A 190 7.34 -1.25 1.61
C ILE A 190 6.34 -0.83 2.69
N MET A 191 5.05 -1.12 2.50
CA MET A 191 4.01 -0.80 3.50
C MET A 191 4.28 -1.53 4.83
N LEU A 192 4.71 -2.80 4.78
CA LEU A 192 5.06 -3.56 5.98
C LEU A 192 6.27 -2.95 6.72
N ALA A 193 7.29 -2.51 5.97
CA ALA A 193 8.45 -1.84 6.53
C ALA A 193 8.07 -0.53 7.23
N GLN A 194 7.19 0.27 6.62
CA GLN A 194 6.66 1.50 7.22
C GLN A 194 5.82 1.22 8.48
N ALA A 195 5.03 0.13 8.49
CA ALA A 195 4.33 -0.29 9.71
C ALA A 195 5.30 -0.64 10.85
N GLN A 196 6.39 -1.36 10.53
CA GLN A 196 7.44 -1.71 11.50
C GLN A 196 8.17 -0.45 12.01
N GLU A 197 8.42 0.52 11.14
CA GLU A 197 8.97 1.84 11.52
C GLU A 197 8.05 2.58 12.50
N VAL A 198 6.73 2.53 12.29
CA VAL A 198 5.75 3.13 13.22
C VAL A 198 5.80 2.45 14.60
N PHE A 199 5.94 1.13 14.67
CA PHE A 199 6.13 0.44 15.96
C PHE A 199 7.45 0.80 16.65
N PHE A 200 8.53 0.95 15.88
CA PHE A 200 9.79 1.46 16.40
C PHE A 200 9.64 2.88 16.98
N LEU A 201 8.93 3.77 16.29
CA LEU A 201 8.65 5.13 16.78
C LEU A 201 7.81 5.10 18.07
N LYS A 202 6.79 4.23 18.12
CA LYS A 202 5.97 4.03 19.33
C LYS A 202 6.80 3.55 20.52
N ALA A 203 7.64 2.53 20.33
CA ALA A 203 8.49 1.99 21.38
C ALA A 203 9.49 3.04 21.91
N THR A 204 10.02 3.87 21.00
CA THR A 204 10.89 5.00 21.36
C THR A 204 10.16 6.04 22.19
N ARG A 205 8.94 6.41 21.78
CA ARG A 205 8.10 7.38 22.51
C ARG A 205 7.72 6.88 23.90
N ASP A 206 7.42 5.59 24.02
CA ASP A 206 7.10 4.93 25.29
C ASP A 206 8.32 4.72 26.19
N LYS A 207 9.53 5.07 25.72
CA LYS A 207 10.79 4.87 26.43
C LYS A 207 10.98 3.40 26.85
N MET A 208 10.65 2.48 25.94
CA MET A 208 10.91 1.06 26.14
C MET A 208 12.42 0.79 26.26
N LYS A 209 12.79 -0.42 26.69
CA LYS A 209 14.19 -0.83 26.79
C LYS A 209 14.91 -0.70 25.44
N ASP A 210 16.11 -0.14 25.44
CA ASP A 210 16.96 0.03 24.25
C ASP A 210 17.09 -1.26 23.43
N ALA A 211 17.19 -2.43 24.10
CA ALA A 211 17.20 -3.75 23.48
C ALA A 211 16.01 -4.04 22.55
N ILE A 212 14.81 -3.62 22.98
CA ILE A 212 13.57 -3.83 22.21
C ILE A 212 13.54 -2.86 21.04
N ILE A 213 13.88 -1.60 21.30
CA ILE A 213 13.93 -0.56 20.27
C ILE A 213 14.95 -0.93 19.17
N ALA A 214 16.12 -1.45 19.54
CA ALA A 214 17.15 -1.93 18.62
C ALA A 214 16.62 -3.07 17.73
N LYS A 215 15.95 -4.07 18.31
CA LYS A 215 15.35 -5.18 17.55
C LYS A 215 14.27 -4.70 16.58
N LEU A 216 13.42 -3.77 17.00
CA LEU A 216 12.39 -3.20 16.13
C LEU A 216 12.99 -2.41 14.97
N ALA A 217 14.03 -1.60 15.24
CA ALA A 217 14.76 -0.87 14.21
C ALA A 217 15.47 -1.82 13.23
N ASN A 218 16.11 -2.88 13.74
CA ASN A 218 16.77 -3.88 12.90
C ASN A 218 15.79 -4.55 11.94
N GLN A 219 14.62 -4.97 12.43
CA GLN A 219 13.60 -5.60 11.61
C GLN A 219 13.04 -4.64 10.55
N ALA A 220 12.86 -3.36 10.88
CA ALA A 220 12.48 -2.34 9.88
C ALA A 220 13.54 -2.23 8.79
N ALA A 221 14.82 -2.26 9.18
CA ALA A 221 15.96 -2.19 8.28
C ALA A 221 16.03 -3.40 7.33
N ASP A 222 15.74 -4.60 7.82
CA ASP A 222 15.66 -5.83 7.02
C ASP A 222 14.53 -5.72 5.98
N TYR A 223 13.33 -5.31 6.39
CA TYR A 223 12.20 -5.15 5.47
C TYR A 223 12.44 -4.09 4.40
N PHE A 224 12.97 -2.91 4.77
CA PHE A 224 13.33 -1.88 3.79
C PHE A 224 14.48 -2.35 2.88
N GLY A 225 15.43 -3.12 3.41
CA GLY A 225 16.55 -3.68 2.65
C GLY A 225 16.08 -4.63 1.57
N ASP A 226 15.14 -5.52 1.90
CA ASP A 226 14.56 -6.45 0.94
C ASP A 226 13.63 -5.76 -0.07
N ALA A 227 12.85 -4.77 0.36
CA ALA A 227 12.09 -3.92 -0.56
C ALA A 227 12.99 -3.18 -1.56
N PHE A 228 14.10 -2.64 -1.08
CA PHE A 228 15.07 -1.93 -1.93
C PHE A 228 15.74 -2.86 -2.94
N LYS A 229 16.13 -4.08 -2.54
CA LYS A 229 16.65 -5.10 -3.48
C LYS A 229 15.63 -5.38 -4.59
N GLN A 230 14.36 -5.58 -4.23
CA GLN A 230 13.29 -5.82 -5.22
C GLN A 230 13.14 -4.64 -6.21
N CYS A 231 13.20 -3.41 -5.71
CA CYS A 231 13.21 -2.19 -6.54
C CYS A 231 14.41 -2.09 -7.48
N GLN A 232 15.61 -2.55 -7.07
CA GLN A 232 16.80 -2.47 -7.92
C GLN A 232 16.75 -3.40 -9.12
N TYR A 233 16.17 -4.59 -8.95
CA TYR A 233 16.06 -5.55 -10.05
C TYR A 233 15.02 -5.13 -11.10
N LYS A 234 14.02 -4.33 -10.71
CA LYS A 234 12.90 -3.94 -11.57
C LYS A 234 12.53 -2.47 -11.34
N ASP A 235 12.87 -1.58 -12.27
CA ASP A 235 12.56 -0.13 -12.20
C ASP A 235 11.07 0.16 -12.51
N THR A 236 10.15 -0.49 -11.81
CA THR A 236 8.69 -0.34 -12.02
C THR A 236 8.07 0.76 -11.15
N LEU A 237 8.64 1.04 -9.98
CA LEU A 237 8.17 2.07 -9.05
C LEU A 237 8.80 3.45 -9.31
N PRO A 238 8.15 4.56 -8.92
CA PRO A 238 8.74 5.89 -9.04
C PRO A 238 10.13 5.96 -8.37
N LYS A 239 11.10 6.63 -9.03
CA LYS A 239 12.49 6.72 -8.54
C LYS A 239 12.58 7.27 -7.11
N THR A 240 11.64 8.15 -6.74
CA THR A 240 11.50 8.71 -5.40
C THR A 240 11.22 7.66 -4.33
N SER A 241 10.39 6.65 -4.64
CA SER A 241 10.08 5.54 -3.73
C SER A 241 11.31 4.67 -3.48
N CYS A 242 12.11 4.39 -4.52
CA CYS A 242 13.35 3.62 -4.39
C CYS A 242 14.40 4.36 -3.55
N SER A 243 14.57 5.68 -3.78
CA SER A 243 15.50 6.50 -2.98
C SER A 243 15.04 6.69 -1.53
N ALA A 244 13.72 6.80 -1.30
CA ALA A 244 13.16 6.91 0.04
C ALA A 244 13.38 5.63 0.83
N ALA A 245 13.10 4.46 0.23
CA ALA A 245 13.40 3.17 0.83
C ALA A 245 14.88 3.05 1.21
N GLN A 246 15.80 3.47 0.33
CA GLN A 246 17.24 3.44 0.61
C GLN A 246 17.67 4.33 1.79
N CYS A 247 17.17 5.57 1.89
CA CYS A 247 17.51 6.40 3.05
C CYS A 247 16.84 5.86 4.34
N SER A 248 15.66 5.23 4.27
CA SER A 248 15.04 4.54 5.42
C SER A 248 15.84 3.31 5.88
N VAL A 249 16.42 2.52 4.97
CA VAL A 249 17.38 1.45 5.33
C VAL A 249 18.53 2.05 6.13
N THR A 250 19.13 3.11 5.61
CA THR A 250 20.34 3.71 6.17
C THR A 250 20.08 4.28 7.58
N SER A 251 18.93 4.93 7.80
CA SER A 251 18.56 5.44 9.12
C SER A 251 18.25 4.32 10.11
N CYS A 252 17.50 3.29 9.71
CA CYS A 252 17.15 2.18 10.62
C CYS A 252 18.40 1.39 11.05
N TRP A 253 19.32 1.11 10.12
CA TRP A 253 20.60 0.44 10.42
C TRP A 253 21.47 1.27 11.37
N ALA A 254 21.58 2.57 11.13
CA ALA A 254 22.36 3.46 12.00
C ALA A 254 21.80 3.49 13.43
N ILE A 255 20.46 3.58 13.58
CA ILE A 255 19.80 3.58 14.89
C ILE A 255 19.99 2.24 15.61
N SER A 256 19.76 1.12 14.92
CA SER A 256 19.96 -0.22 15.48
C SER A 256 21.38 -0.39 16.02
N SER A 257 22.38 0.02 15.24
CA SER A 257 23.80 -0.08 15.60
C SER A 257 24.15 0.75 16.84
N VAL A 258 23.65 1.99 16.93
CA VAL A 258 23.89 2.88 18.08
C VAL A 258 23.25 2.34 19.36
N LEU A 259 22.02 1.83 19.27
CA LEU A 259 21.30 1.30 20.44
C LEU A 259 21.93 0.00 20.95
N SER A 260 22.35 -0.89 20.05
CA SER A 260 23.06 -2.12 20.42
C SER A 260 24.39 -1.80 21.13
N TRP A 261 25.15 -0.83 20.60
CA TRP A 261 26.40 -0.38 21.25
C TRP A 261 26.15 0.22 22.63
N ARG A 262 25.08 1.00 22.80
CA ARG A 262 24.71 1.59 24.10
C ARG A 262 24.40 0.51 25.13
N GLU A 263 23.72 -0.56 24.73
CA GLU A 263 23.43 -1.71 25.59
C GLU A 263 24.71 -2.47 25.95
N GLU A 264 25.59 -2.72 24.99
CA GLU A 264 26.91 -3.33 25.21
C GLU A 264 27.78 -2.50 26.18
N CYS A 265 27.84 -1.17 26.02
CA CYS A 265 28.59 -0.33 26.96
C CYS A 265 27.93 -0.24 28.34
N HIS A 266 26.59 -0.32 28.44
CA HIS A 266 25.91 -0.41 29.74
C HIS A 266 26.23 -1.73 30.46
N LEU A 267 26.31 -2.84 29.73
CA LEU A 267 26.76 -4.14 30.25
C LEU A 267 28.26 -4.11 30.63
N GLN A 268 29.11 -3.44 29.85
CA GLN A 268 30.54 -3.29 30.16
C GLN A 268 30.82 -2.29 31.30
N ARG A 269 29.98 -1.28 31.54
CA ARG A 269 30.09 -0.44 32.76
C ARG A 269 29.84 -1.22 34.05
N LEU A 270 29.15 -2.36 33.99
CA LEU A 270 29.00 -3.29 35.13
C LEU A 270 30.19 -4.25 35.28
N GLY A 271 31.11 -4.30 34.31
CA GLY A 271 32.33 -5.09 34.34
C GLY A 271 33.47 -4.35 33.64
N SER A 272 34.23 -3.56 34.40
CA SER A 272 35.41 -2.76 34.04
C SER A 272 36.13 -3.09 32.71
N TYR A 273 35.61 -2.64 31.55
CA TYR A 273 36.34 -2.64 30.27
C TYR A 273 35.99 -1.41 29.41
N LEU A 274 36.98 -0.89 28.67
CA LEU A 274 36.86 0.28 27.79
C LEU A 274 36.04 -0.04 26.53
N CYS A 275 34.91 0.64 26.35
CA CYS A 275 34.07 0.52 25.15
C CYS A 275 34.71 1.30 23.99
N SER A 276 35.18 0.61 22.94
CA SER A 276 35.67 1.26 21.71
C SER A 276 34.48 1.65 20.82
N ILE A 277 34.50 2.86 20.25
CA ILE A 277 33.46 3.33 19.32
C ILE A 277 33.57 2.53 18.01
N PRO A 278 32.50 1.85 17.54
CA PRO A 278 32.55 1.17 16.25
C PRO A 278 32.69 2.19 15.12
N VAL A 279 33.66 1.98 14.24
CA VAL A 279 33.78 2.71 12.98
C VAL A 279 32.62 2.30 12.08
N PHE A 280 31.68 3.23 11.84
CA PHE A 280 30.52 3.01 10.99
C PHE A 280 30.93 2.80 9.52
N LEU A 281 30.93 1.55 9.06
CA LEU A 281 31.03 1.21 7.64
C LEU A 281 29.63 1.07 7.05
N PHE A 282 29.20 2.09 6.31
CA PHE A 282 27.94 2.09 5.57
C PHE A 282 27.97 1.02 4.46
N PRO A 283 26.96 0.14 4.34
CA PRO A 283 26.81 -0.69 3.15
C PRO A 283 26.39 0.22 1.98
N GLY A 284 27.33 0.53 1.08
CA GLY A 284 27.04 1.23 -0.18
C GLY A 284 27.66 2.62 -0.38
N GLY A 285 28.43 3.15 0.57
CA GLY A 285 29.38 4.25 0.31
C GLY A 285 28.84 5.63 -0.13
N VAL A 286 27.53 5.90 -0.08
CA VAL A 286 26.97 7.21 -0.45
C VAL A 286 26.38 7.91 0.79
N PRO A 287 26.86 9.12 1.17
CA PRO A 287 26.35 9.83 2.34
C PRO A 287 24.97 10.44 2.06
N CYS A 288 23.92 9.97 2.76
CA CYS A 288 22.62 10.66 2.80
C CYS A 288 22.79 11.92 3.69
N LEU A 289 22.64 13.12 3.11
CA LEU A 289 22.92 14.45 3.71
C LEU A 289 22.25 14.72 5.07
N GLY A 290 21.23 13.94 5.45
CA GLY A 290 20.56 14.03 6.75
C GLY A 290 21.30 13.39 7.94
N CYS A 291 22.37 12.62 7.70
CA CYS A 291 23.08 11.89 8.78
C CYS A 291 24.12 12.73 9.56
N LYS A 292 24.38 13.99 9.16
CA LYS A 292 25.31 14.87 9.90
C LYS A 292 24.83 15.19 11.32
N ALA A 293 23.54 15.08 11.60
CA ALA A 293 22.98 15.36 12.93
C ALA A 293 23.30 14.25 13.97
N LEU A 294 23.38 12.98 13.54
CA LEU A 294 23.71 11.87 14.44
C LEU A 294 25.20 11.86 14.84
N TYR A 295 26.07 12.43 13.99
CA TYR A 295 27.50 12.57 14.30
C TYR A 295 27.76 13.57 15.43
N HIS A 296 26.89 14.57 15.63
CA HIS A 296 27.03 15.56 16.70
C HIS A 296 26.35 15.17 18.02
N ALA A 297 25.39 14.23 18.00
CA ALA A 297 24.74 13.73 19.22
C ALA A 297 25.60 12.74 20.01
N GLY A 298 26.71 12.25 19.43
CA GLY A 298 27.67 11.35 20.06
C GLY A 298 28.84 12.04 20.77
N GLN A 299 28.83 13.37 20.89
CA GLN A 299 29.82 14.10 21.70
C GLN A 299 29.23 14.40 23.08
N CYS A 300 29.41 13.45 24.00
CA CYS A 300 29.54 13.72 25.43
C CYS A 300 30.97 13.34 25.84
#